data_AF-A0A8T4CSP8-F1
#
_entry.id   AF-A0A8T4CSP8-F1
#
_cell.length_a   1.000
_cell.length_b   1.000
_cell.length_c   1.000
_cell.angle_alpha   90.00
_cell.angle_beta   90.00
_cell.angle_gamma   90.00
#
_symmetry.space_group_name_H-M   'P 1'
#
loop_
_entity.id
_entity.type
_entity.pdbx_description
1 polymer ?
#
loop_
_entity_poly.entity_id
_entity_poly.type
_entity_poly.pdbx_seq_one_letter_code
_entity_poly.pdbx_strand_id
1 'polypeptide(L)'
;MRLDKQPSQRWIRRLNRRQRKKMYLADFQEWLAVVKVQFATPLSEADFALWADDLHHWLAERELSMTGGADEAPVREAELMIVSDFASVTPELLVEIRAALLAQKQIASCEAELDDAWYGWG
;
A
#
# COMPACT_ATOMS: atom_id res chain seq x y z
N MET A 1 25.18 -4.62 -47.23
CA MET A 1 25.60 -3.23 -46.92
C MET A 1 24.58 -2.65 -45.95
N ARG A 2 24.88 -2.65 -44.64
CA ARG A 2 24.00 -2.05 -43.62
C ARG A 2 24.04 -0.54 -43.81
N LEU A 3 22.88 0.11 -43.87
CA LEU A 3 22.79 1.55 -44.03
C LEU A 3 23.32 2.24 -42.76
N ASP A 4 24.53 2.76 -42.85
CA ASP A 4 25.14 3.73 -41.93
C ASP A 4 24.39 5.08 -41.99
N LYS A 5 23.07 5.06 -41.78
CA LYS A 5 22.31 6.28 -41.54
C LYS A 5 22.59 6.71 -40.11
N GLN A 6 23.56 7.61 -39.96
CA GLN A 6 23.73 8.31 -38.70
C GLN A 6 22.36 8.87 -38.27
N PRO A 7 21.91 8.55 -37.06
CA PRO A 7 20.60 8.97 -36.62
C PRO A 7 20.50 10.49 -36.60
N SER A 8 19.43 11.03 -37.19
CA SER A 8 19.22 12.47 -37.22
C SER A 8 19.05 13.02 -35.80
N GLN A 9 19.47 14.28 -35.59
CA GLN A 9 19.32 14.96 -34.31
C GLN A 9 17.87 14.93 -33.77
N ARG A 10 16.88 15.00 -34.67
CA ARG A 10 15.46 14.88 -34.32
C ARG A 10 15.12 13.49 -33.78
N TRP A 11 15.68 12.43 -34.37
CA TRP A 11 15.48 11.06 -33.92
C TRP A 11 16.12 10.83 -32.55
N ILE A 12 17.37 11.29 -32.35
CA ILE A 12 18.09 11.20 -31.07
C ILE A 12 17.30 11.93 -29.96
N ARG A 13 16.84 13.16 -30.20
CA ARG A 13 16.03 13.92 -29.23
C ARG A 13 14.74 13.19 -28.83
N ARG A 14 14.07 12.54 -29.78
CA ARG A 14 12.86 11.74 -29.52
C ARG A 14 13.18 10.53 -28.64
N LEU A 15 14.29 9.84 -28.89
CA LEU A 15 14.72 8.71 -28.08
C LEU A 15 15.12 9.13 -26.67
N ASN A 16 15.89 10.21 -26.51
CA ASN A 16 16.26 10.74 -25.20
C ASN A 16 15.03 11.14 -24.36
N ARG A 17 13.99 11.71 -25.00
CA ARG A 17 12.72 12.01 -24.33
C ARG A 17 12.01 10.73 -23.87
N ARG A 18 12.02 9.67 -24.69
CA ARG A 18 11.44 8.37 -24.31
C ARG A 18 12.24 7.68 -23.21
N GLN A 19 13.57 7.75 -23.25
CA GLN A 19 14.43 7.22 -22.19
C GLN A 19 14.19 7.96 -20.88
N ARG A 20 14.14 9.29 -20.88
CA ARG A 20 13.78 10.07 -19.67
C ARG A 20 12.40 9.67 -19.16
N LYS A 21 11.39 9.57 -20.02
CA LYS A 21 10.05 9.09 -19.63
C LYS A 21 10.10 7.68 -19.02
N LYS A 22 10.92 6.79 -19.56
CA LYS A 22 11.11 5.43 -19.02
C LYS A 22 11.87 5.42 -17.71
N MET A 23 12.87 6.30 -17.51
CA MET A 23 13.55 6.45 -16.23
C MET A 23 12.58 6.97 -15.17
N TYR A 24 11.77 7.99 -15.47
CA TYR A 24 10.73 8.45 -14.55
C TYR A 24 9.67 7.38 -14.22
N LEU A 25 9.43 6.43 -15.11
CA LEU A 25 8.55 5.28 -14.85
C LEU A 25 9.26 4.19 -14.03
N ALA A 26 10.58 4.05 -14.16
CA ALA A 26 11.37 3.12 -13.38
C ALA A 26 11.62 3.63 -11.94
N ASP A 27 11.64 4.95 -11.76
CA ASP A 27 11.72 5.62 -10.45
C ASP A 27 10.34 5.87 -9.83
N PHE A 28 9.25 5.48 -10.51
CA PHE A 28 7.90 5.63 -9.97
C PHE A 28 7.72 4.58 -8.86
N GLN A 29 7.58 5.09 -7.64
CA GLN A 29 7.20 4.30 -6.48
C GLN A 29 5.79 4.68 -6.10
N GLU A 30 4.98 3.65 -5.87
CA GLU A 30 3.65 3.79 -5.31
C GLU A 30 3.67 3.14 -3.96
N TRP A 31 3.39 3.93 -2.93
CA TRP A 31 3.44 3.45 -1.56
C TRP A 31 2.08 2.95 -1.12
N LEU A 32 2.06 1.78 -0.52
CA LEU A 32 0.96 1.27 0.29
C LEU A 32 1.39 1.22 1.75
N ALA A 33 0.45 1.02 2.66
CA ALA A 33 0.76 0.71 4.06
C ALA A 33 0.59 -0.78 4.32
N VAL A 34 1.63 -1.42 4.85
CA VAL A 34 1.55 -2.75 5.47
C VAL A 34 1.32 -2.55 6.96
N VAL A 35 0.25 -3.15 7.48
CA VAL A 35 -0.19 -2.96 8.85
C VAL A 35 -0.38 -4.32 9.50
N LYS A 36 0.36 -4.55 10.58
CA LYS A 36 0.19 -5.71 11.44
C LYS A 36 -0.45 -5.28 12.75
N VAL A 37 -1.59 -5.87 13.08
CA VAL A 37 -2.30 -5.63 14.34
C VAL A 37 -2.26 -6.87 15.23
N GLN A 38 -2.09 -6.66 16.53
CA GLN A 38 -2.33 -7.69 17.54
C GLN A 38 -3.50 -7.29 18.40
N PHE A 39 -4.41 -8.24 18.64
CA PHE A 39 -5.59 -8.01 19.47
C PHE A 39 -5.30 -8.29 20.94
N ALA A 40 -5.81 -7.44 21.84
CA ALA A 40 -5.66 -7.59 23.29
C ALA A 40 -6.33 -8.85 23.83
N THR A 41 -7.43 -9.25 23.20
CA THR A 41 -8.11 -10.53 23.40
C THR A 41 -8.33 -11.17 22.04
N PRO A 42 -8.09 -12.48 21.86
CA PRO A 42 -8.36 -13.15 20.58
C PRO A 42 -9.82 -12.95 20.17
N LEU A 43 -10.05 -12.53 18.93
CA LEU A 43 -11.39 -12.30 18.39
C LEU A 43 -11.98 -13.61 17.86
N SER A 44 -13.29 -13.80 18.01
CA SER A 44 -13.99 -14.82 17.23
C SER A 44 -14.02 -14.42 15.75
N GLU A 45 -14.33 -15.37 14.86
CA GLU A 45 -14.49 -15.07 13.43
C GLU A 45 -15.54 -13.98 13.18
N ALA A 46 -16.66 -14.03 13.91
CA ALA A 46 -17.73 -13.04 13.80
C ALA A 46 -17.29 -11.65 14.29
N ASP A 47 -16.58 -11.58 15.42
CA ASP A 47 -16.09 -10.31 15.95
C ASP A 47 -15.00 -9.71 15.06
N PHE A 48 -14.15 -10.56 14.47
CA PHE A 48 -13.15 -10.13 13.50
C PHE A 48 -13.80 -9.58 12.22
N ALA A 49 -14.84 -10.23 11.70
CA ALA A 49 -15.56 -9.74 10.53
C ALA A 49 -16.20 -8.36 10.78
N LEU A 50 -16.84 -8.17 11.94
CA LEU A 50 -17.42 -6.89 12.33
C LEU A 50 -16.35 -5.80 12.44
N TRP A 51 -15.21 -6.11 13.08
CA TRP A 51 -14.09 -5.18 13.17
C TRP A 51 -13.51 -4.81 11.80
N ALA A 52 -13.37 -5.79 10.90
CA ALA A 52 -12.88 -5.58 9.56
C ALA A 52 -13.84 -4.70 8.74
N ASP A 53 -15.16 -4.92 8.85
CA ASP A 53 -16.17 -4.09 8.18
C ASP A 53 -16.15 -2.64 8.68
N ASP A 54 -16.07 -2.43 10.00
CA ASP A 54 -15.95 -1.10 10.60
C ASP A 54 -14.68 -0.37 10.12
N LEU A 55 -13.56 -1.10 10.04
CA LEU A 55 -12.30 -0.56 9.52
C LEU A 55 -12.41 -0.22 8.03
N HIS A 56 -13.04 -1.08 7.23
CA HIS A 56 -13.28 -0.84 5.81
C HIS A 56 -14.08 0.44 5.59
N HIS A 57 -15.12 0.66 6.40
CA HIS A 57 -15.93 1.87 6.32
C HIS A 57 -15.12 3.13 6.66
N TRP A 58 -14.35 3.09 7.75
CA TRP A 58 -13.50 4.21 8.17
C TRP A 58 -12.42 4.58 7.14
N LEU A 59 -11.86 3.57 6.47
CA LEU A 59 -10.89 3.74 5.37
C LEU A 59 -11.56 4.32 4.12
N ALA A 60 -12.76 3.85 3.76
CA ALA A 60 -13.48 4.35 2.60
C ALA A 60 -13.81 5.85 2.69
N GLU A 61 -14.11 6.37 3.88
CA GLU A 61 -14.27 7.82 4.13
C GLU A 61 -13.02 8.64 3.80
N ARG A 62 -11.85 8.00 3.70
CA ARG A 62 -10.54 8.59 3.38
C ARG A 62 -10.07 8.22 1.97
N GLU A 63 -10.94 7.66 1.14
CA GLU A 63 -10.58 7.16 -0.20
C GLU A 63 -9.47 6.10 -0.14
N LEU A 64 -9.50 5.29 0.91
CA LEU A 64 -8.61 4.16 1.15
C LEU A 64 -9.39 2.85 1.07
N SER A 65 -8.68 1.83 0.61
CA SER A 65 -9.14 0.45 0.54
C SER A 65 -8.19 -0.44 1.32
N MET A 66 -8.68 -1.55 1.87
CA MET A 66 -7.84 -2.57 2.50
C MET A 66 -8.06 -3.96 1.93
N THR A 67 -7.01 -4.76 1.96
CA THR A 67 -7.00 -6.20 1.74
C THR A 67 -6.13 -6.87 2.79
N GLY A 68 -6.22 -8.19 2.92
CA GLY A 68 -5.52 -8.97 3.95
C GLY A 68 -6.49 -9.70 4.86
N GLY A 69 -5.99 -10.17 6.00
CA GLY A 69 -6.78 -11.00 6.89
C GLY A 69 -5.97 -11.62 8.01
N ALA A 70 -6.47 -12.75 8.50
CA ALA A 70 -5.84 -13.55 9.54
C ALA A 70 -5.90 -15.02 9.15
N ASP A 71 -4.90 -15.79 9.56
CA ASP A 71 -4.74 -17.18 9.13
C ASP A 71 -5.73 -18.13 9.83
N GLU A 72 -6.00 -17.93 11.12
CA GLU A 72 -6.82 -18.84 11.91
C GLU A 72 -7.65 -18.13 13.00
N ALA A 73 -8.84 -18.67 13.27
CA ALA A 73 -9.69 -18.27 14.39
C ALA A 73 -9.41 -19.15 15.64
N PRO A 74 -9.41 -18.58 16.87
CA PRO A 74 -9.65 -17.18 17.19
C PRO A 74 -8.47 -16.29 16.79
N VAL A 75 -8.79 -15.16 16.16
CA VAL A 75 -7.83 -14.27 15.53
C VAL A 75 -7.06 -13.50 16.60
N ARG A 76 -5.74 -13.74 16.67
CA ARG A 76 -4.83 -13.03 17.59
C ARG A 76 -4.10 -11.88 16.93
N GLU A 77 -3.82 -12.05 15.65
CA GLU A 77 -3.15 -11.06 14.82
C GLU A 77 -3.77 -11.04 13.42
N ALA A 78 -3.72 -9.88 12.79
CA ALA A 78 -4.11 -9.71 11.40
C ALA A 78 -3.08 -8.86 10.68
N GLU A 79 -2.88 -9.17 9.41
CA GLU A 79 -2.02 -8.44 8.51
C GLU A 79 -2.86 -7.84 7.39
N LEU A 80 -2.72 -6.53 7.22
CA LEU A 80 -3.53 -5.73 6.31
C LEU A 80 -2.62 -4.93 5.39
N MET A 81 -3.04 -4.82 4.15
CA MET A 81 -2.50 -3.89 3.18
C MET A 81 -3.53 -2.80 2.95
N ILE A 82 -3.14 -1.55 3.12
CA ILE A 82 -3.99 -0.38 2.91
C ILE A 82 -3.43 0.41 1.73
N VAL A 83 -4.29 0.67 0.76
CA VAL A 83 -3.98 1.39 -0.48
C VAL A 83 -4.91 2.57 -0.64
N SER A 84 -4.47 3.61 -1.34
CA SER A 84 -5.39 4.64 -1.85
C SER A 84 -5.74 4.32 -3.29
N ASP A 85 -7.00 4.52 -3.65
CA ASP A 85 -7.49 4.23 -5.00
C ASP A 85 -6.98 5.26 -6.04
N PHE A 86 -6.47 6.39 -5.57
CA PHE A 86 -6.14 7.55 -6.42
C PHE A 86 -4.72 8.10 -6.23
N ALA A 87 -4.02 7.70 -5.16
CA ALA A 87 -2.71 8.25 -4.80
C ALA A 87 -1.84 7.21 -4.07
N SER A 88 -0.58 7.59 -3.79
CA SER A 88 0.25 6.83 -2.85
C SER A 88 -0.11 7.18 -1.41
N VAL A 89 -0.04 6.20 -0.52
CA VAL A 89 -0.16 6.42 0.93
C VAL A 89 1.02 7.28 1.39
N THR A 90 0.71 8.36 2.12
CA THR A 90 1.76 9.27 2.64
C THR A 90 2.18 8.88 4.06
N PRO A 91 3.36 9.31 4.52
CA PRO A 91 3.79 9.10 5.91
C PRO A 91 2.81 9.69 6.94
N GLU A 92 2.18 10.83 6.63
CA GLU A 92 1.19 11.46 7.50
C GLU A 92 -0.07 10.60 7.64
N LEU A 93 -0.52 10.01 6.53
CA LEU A 93 -1.68 9.12 6.52
C LEU A 93 -1.38 7.81 7.25
N LEU A 94 -0.16 7.28 7.12
CA LEU A 94 0.30 6.12 7.88
C LEU A 94 0.23 6.38 9.40
N VAL A 95 0.65 7.57 9.84
CA VAL A 95 0.57 7.98 11.25
C VAL A 95 -0.89 8.08 11.70
N GLU A 96 -1.80 8.62 10.87
CA GLU A 96 -3.23 8.68 11.18
C GLU A 96 -3.85 7.30 11.33
N ILE A 97 -3.60 6.40 10.36
CA ILE A 97 -4.09 5.01 10.38
C ILE A 97 -3.62 4.32 11.66
N ARG A 98 -2.32 4.40 11.97
CA ARG A 98 -1.75 3.78 13.17
C ARG A 98 -2.37 4.35 14.46
N ALA A 99 -2.56 5.67 14.54
CA ALA A 99 -3.16 6.30 15.69
C ALA A 99 -4.63 5.88 15.88
N ALA A 100 -5.40 5.78 14.79
CA ALA A 100 -6.79 5.35 14.82
C ALA A 100 -6.93 3.89 15.28
N LEU A 101 -6.06 2.99 14.81
CA LEU A 101 -6.03 1.60 15.25
C LEU A 101 -5.67 1.47 16.73
N LEU A 102 -4.62 2.17 17.19
CA LEU A 102 -4.20 2.14 18.60
C LEU A 102 -5.21 2.79 19.56
N ALA A 103 -6.11 3.62 19.07
CA ALA A 103 -7.19 4.18 19.89
C ALA A 103 -8.31 3.14 20.19
N GLN A 104 -8.37 2.04 19.44
CA GLN A 104 -9.36 0.99 19.64
C GLN A 104 -8.99 0.10 20.83
N LYS A 105 -9.94 -0.14 21.74
CA LYS A 105 -9.70 -0.94 22.96
C LYS A 105 -9.32 -2.39 22.69
N GLN A 106 -9.74 -2.94 21.54
CA GLN A 106 -9.42 -4.32 21.17
C GLN A 106 -7.99 -4.49 20.63
N ILE A 107 -7.29 -3.41 20.28
CA ILE A 107 -5.93 -3.48 19.71
C ILE A 107 -4.91 -3.35 20.84
N ALA A 108 -4.04 -4.36 20.96
CA ALA A 108 -2.90 -4.35 21.89
C ALA A 108 -1.68 -3.68 21.30
N SER A 109 -1.40 -3.93 20.03
CA SER A 109 -0.26 -3.35 19.32
C SER A 109 -0.59 -3.18 17.83
N CYS A 110 0.09 -2.21 17.21
CA CYS A 110 -0.01 -1.93 15.78
C CYS A 110 1.37 -1.52 15.25
N GLU A 111 1.87 -2.32 14.34
CA GLU A 111 3.03 -2.04 13.50
C GLU A 111 2.51 -1.62 12.12
N ALA A 112 3.07 -0.55 11.57
CA ALA A 112 2.63 0.01 10.31
C ALA A 112 3.83 0.64 9.59
N GLU A 113 4.04 0.26 8.33
CA GLU A 113 5.13 0.76 7.49
C GLU A 113 4.67 1.01 6.06
N LEU A 114 5.38 1.90 5.36
CA LEU A 114 5.18 2.08 3.92
C LEU A 114 6.00 1.04 3.17
N ASP A 115 5.37 0.40 2.19
CA ASP A 115 6.04 -0.53 1.29
C ASP A 115 5.68 -0.24 -0.17
N ASP A 116 6.57 -0.65 -1.07
CA ASP A 116 6.42 -0.41 -2.51
C ASP A 116 5.37 -1.37 -3.07
N ALA A 117 4.24 -0.81 -3.50
CA ALA A 117 3.11 -1.54 -4.05
C ALA A 117 3.44 -2.31 -5.34
N TRP A 118 4.54 -1.96 -6.03
CA TRP A 118 4.96 -2.60 -7.28
C TRP A 118 6.00 -3.71 -7.09
N TYR A 119 6.87 -3.59 -6.08
CA TYR A 119 8.06 -4.43 -5.96
C TYR A 119 8.25 -5.08 -4.58
N GLY A 120 7.44 -4.75 -3.57
CA GLY A 120 7.56 -5.30 -2.21
C GLY A 120 7.16 -6.78 -2.04
N TRP A 121 6.57 -7.39 -3.07
CA TRP A 121 5.94 -8.72 -3.00
C TRP A 121 6.75 -9.77 -3.77
N GLY A 122 7.88 -10.20 -3.19
CA GLY A 122 8.78 -11.22 -3.76
C GLY A 122 9.24 -12.26 -2.73
#